data_AF-A0A2J6I3G7-F1
#
_entry.id   AF-A0A2J6I3G7-F1
#
_cell.length_a   1.000
_cell.length_b   1.000
_cell.length_c   1.000
_cell.angle_alpha   90.00
_cell.angle_beta   90.00
_cell.angle_gamma   90.00
#
_symmetry.space_group_name_H-M   'P 1'
#
loop_
_entity.id
_entity.type
_entity.pdbx_description
1 polymer ?
#
loop_
_entity_poly.entity_id
_entity_poly.type
_entity_poly.pdbx_seq_one_letter_code
_entity_poly.pdbx_strand_id
1 'polypeptide(L)'
;MKKVIILILIINWLISSSFVMKEELDFPAKRVNREIKRFWKDKIVDIKEIKKGIYLLENENDTLGFLYVGRVNSCRQGGCSIDGNQEELPFEYFDYFLIIDKDIQLKKVKIFNYQATHGHEVMSSGWLRQFRGYNGKEELKYGRDIEAISGATISAKALNDDVKYTLNQLQKILISN
;
A
#
# COMPACT_ATOMS: atom_id res chain seq x y z
N MET A 1 -42.43 10.20 40.68
CA MET A 1 -42.75 10.47 39.25
C MET A 1 -41.65 11.25 38.53
N LYS A 2 -41.25 12.46 38.98
CA LYS A 2 -40.17 13.25 38.35
C LYS A 2 -38.81 12.52 38.22
N LYS A 3 -38.43 11.72 39.22
CA LYS A 3 -37.18 10.92 39.19
C LYS A 3 -37.18 9.79 38.15
N VAL A 4 -38.35 9.24 37.81
CA VAL A 4 -38.48 8.15 36.82
C VAL A 4 -38.41 8.72 35.40
N ILE A 5 -38.94 9.93 35.18
CA ILE A 5 -38.89 10.62 33.88
C ILE A 5 -37.45 11.04 33.53
N ILE A 6 -36.66 11.49 34.51
CA ILE A 6 -35.25 11.86 34.30
C ILE A 6 -34.40 10.63 33.91
N LEU A 7 -34.71 9.46 34.46
CA LEU A 7 -33.98 8.21 34.15
C LEU A 7 -34.23 7.75 32.70
N ILE A 8 -35.45 7.92 32.18
CA ILE A 8 -35.82 7.57 30.80
C ILE A 8 -35.13 8.51 29.79
N LEU A 9 -34.95 9.80 30.13
CA LEU A 9 -34.25 10.76 29.28
C LEU A 9 -32.74 10.48 29.19
N ILE A 10 -32.11 9.99 30.27
CA ILE A 10 -30.69 9.62 30.26
C ILE A 10 -30.46 8.33 29.47
N ILE A 11 -31.38 7.36 29.54
CA ILE A 11 -31.30 6.11 28.77
C ILE A 11 -31.44 6.37 27.26
N ASN A 12 -32.30 7.31 26.84
CA ASN A 12 -32.42 7.69 25.43
C ASN A 12 -31.23 8.52 24.90
N TRP A 13 -30.47 9.18 25.79
CA TRP A 13 -29.24 9.87 25.38
C TRP A 13 -28.06 8.90 25.17
N LEU A 14 -28.07 7.75 25.84
CA LEU A 14 -27.05 6.70 25.70
C LEU A 14 -27.22 5.84 24.42
N ILE A 15 -28.39 5.85 23.79
CA ILE A 15 -28.66 5.01 22.60
C ILE A 15 -28.31 5.74 21.29
N SER A 16 -28.08 7.05 21.32
CA SER A 16 -27.76 7.84 20.12
C SER A 16 -26.26 8.07 19.89
N SER A 17 -25.37 7.59 20.76
CA SER A 17 -23.96 7.41 20.36
C SER A 17 -23.81 6.11 19.59
N SER A 18 -24.43 6.04 18.40
CA SER A 18 -24.04 5.09 17.38
C SER A 18 -22.58 5.39 17.04
N PHE A 19 -21.68 4.66 17.68
CA PHE A 19 -20.27 4.65 17.31
C PHE A 19 -20.22 4.13 15.88
N VAL A 20 -20.11 5.04 14.92
CA VAL A 20 -19.79 4.69 13.54
C VAL A 20 -18.42 4.05 13.60
N MET A 21 -18.36 2.71 13.54
CA MET A 21 -17.12 1.98 13.35
C MET A 21 -16.54 2.46 12.01
N LYS A 22 -15.56 3.35 12.08
CA LYS A 22 -14.75 3.71 10.93
C LYS A 22 -13.99 2.45 10.54
N GLU A 23 -14.23 1.96 9.32
CA GLU A 23 -13.51 0.84 8.72
C GLU A 23 -12.01 1.05 8.95
N GLU A 24 -11.41 0.18 9.77
CA GLU A 24 -10.02 0.30 10.16
C GLU A 24 -9.18 -0.15 8.95
N LEU A 25 -8.52 0.82 8.31
CA LEU A 25 -7.62 0.57 7.20
C LEU A 25 -6.56 -0.48 7.61
N ASP A 26 -6.51 -1.62 6.93
CA ASP A 26 -5.63 -2.79 7.23
C ASP A 26 -4.14 -2.54 6.86
N PHE A 27 -3.68 -1.30 7.03
CA PHE A 27 -2.33 -0.89 6.67
C PHE A 27 -1.76 0.05 7.72
N PRO A 28 -0.42 0.25 7.78
CA PRO A 28 0.19 1.07 8.83
C PRO A 28 -0.11 2.56 8.61
N ALA A 29 -1.33 2.99 8.97
CA ALA A 29 -1.88 4.31 8.71
C ALA A 29 -0.96 5.42 9.25
N LYS A 30 -0.34 5.23 10.42
CA LYS A 30 0.65 6.18 10.97
C LYS A 30 1.85 6.41 10.04
N ARG A 31 2.35 5.36 9.37
CA ARG A 31 3.50 5.46 8.46
C ARG A 31 3.09 6.07 7.12
N VAL A 32 1.93 5.69 6.61
CA VAL A 32 1.35 6.26 5.38
C VAL A 32 1.06 7.75 5.57
N ASN A 33 0.32 8.12 6.63
CA ASN A 33 -0.02 9.51 6.94
C ASN A 33 1.21 10.40 7.10
N ARG A 34 2.31 9.88 7.64
CA ARG A 34 3.58 10.62 7.72
C ARG A 34 4.13 10.97 6.34
N GLU A 35 4.07 10.04 5.38
CA GLU A 35 4.56 10.31 4.02
C GLU A 35 3.57 11.17 3.23
N ILE A 36 2.26 10.97 3.37
CA ILE A 36 1.22 11.84 2.78
C ILE A 36 1.43 13.30 3.22
N LYS A 37 1.60 13.53 4.52
CA LYS A 37 1.92 14.87 5.07
C LYS A 37 3.21 15.47 4.50
N ARG A 38 4.18 14.67 4.06
CA ARG A 38 5.40 15.19 3.42
C ARG A 38 5.15 15.67 1.99
N PHE A 39 4.33 14.96 1.23
CA PHE A 39 4.03 15.30 -0.15
C PHE A 39 2.98 16.41 -0.27
N TRP A 40 1.94 16.37 0.57
CA TRP A 40 0.80 17.29 0.49
C TRP A 40 0.65 18.21 1.71
N LYS A 41 1.64 18.27 2.60
CA LYS A 41 1.71 19.16 3.78
C LYS A 41 0.45 19.06 4.65
N ASP A 42 -0.03 20.20 5.15
CA ASP A 42 -1.18 20.34 6.05
C ASP A 42 -2.53 20.24 5.33
N LYS A 43 -2.56 19.78 4.06
CA LYS A 43 -3.83 19.48 3.40
C LYS A 43 -4.53 18.34 4.15
N ILE A 44 -5.82 18.51 4.38
CA ILE A 44 -6.70 17.41 4.78
C ILE A 44 -6.77 16.48 3.57
N VAL A 45 -6.46 15.20 3.81
CA VAL A 45 -6.46 14.16 2.79
C VAL A 45 -7.42 13.09 3.22
N ASP A 46 -8.48 12.93 2.44
CA ASP A 46 -9.39 11.80 2.55
C ASP A 46 -8.84 10.62 1.74
N ILE A 47 -8.93 9.43 2.34
CA ILE A 47 -8.44 8.18 1.76
C ILE A 47 -9.64 7.28 1.53
N LYS A 48 -9.97 7.03 0.27
CA LYS A 48 -11.12 6.23 -0.13
C LYS A 48 -10.68 5.02 -0.92
N GLU A 49 -11.04 3.82 -0.48
CA GLU A 49 -10.75 2.60 -1.25
C GLU A 49 -11.58 2.57 -2.53
N ILE A 50 -10.91 2.41 -3.68
CA ILE A 50 -11.55 2.32 -5.00
C ILE A 50 -11.47 0.91 -5.57
N LYS A 51 -10.50 0.12 -5.11
CA LYS A 51 -10.35 -1.31 -5.39
C LYS A 51 -9.49 -1.89 -4.27
N LYS A 52 -9.59 -3.20 -4.02
CA LYS A 52 -8.78 -3.88 -3.01
C LYS A 52 -7.31 -3.42 -3.02
N GLY A 53 -6.88 -2.76 -1.95
CA GLY A 53 -5.51 -2.26 -1.78
C GLY A 53 -5.14 -1.01 -2.58
N ILE A 54 -6.06 -0.44 -3.35
CA ILE A 54 -5.90 0.82 -4.11
C ILE A 54 -6.86 1.86 -3.55
N TYR A 55 -6.30 2.99 -3.14
CA TYR A 55 -7.01 4.08 -2.50
C TYR A 55 -6.82 5.38 -3.28
N LEU A 56 -7.91 6.12 -3.47
CA LEU A 56 -7.91 7.50 -3.94
C LEU A 56 -7.54 8.42 -2.77
N LEU A 57 -6.61 9.34 -3.02
CA LEU A 57 -6.24 10.42 -2.12
C LEU A 57 -6.84 11.71 -2.68
N GLU A 58 -7.79 12.29 -1.97
CA GLU A 58 -8.49 13.50 -2.41
C GLU A 58 -8.61 14.51 -1.27
N ASN A 59 -8.91 15.75 -1.63
CA ASN A 59 -9.45 16.73 -0.72
C ASN A 59 -10.80 17.21 -1.26
N GLU A 60 -11.44 18.17 -0.59
CA GLU A 60 -12.77 18.68 -0.98
C GLU A 60 -12.89 19.12 -2.46
N ASN A 61 -11.77 19.51 -3.10
CA ASN A 61 -11.79 20.18 -4.40
C ASN A 61 -10.93 19.52 -5.51
N ASP A 62 -10.04 18.58 -5.18
CA ASP A 62 -9.10 18.00 -6.14
C ASP A 62 -8.66 16.59 -5.75
N THR A 63 -8.37 15.78 -6.76
CA THR A 63 -7.64 14.52 -6.58
C THR A 63 -6.17 14.84 -6.36
N LEU A 64 -5.62 14.41 -5.23
CA LEU A 64 -4.22 14.60 -4.90
C LEU A 64 -3.34 13.50 -5.50
N GLY A 65 -3.86 12.28 -5.55
CA GLY A 65 -3.16 11.12 -6.10
C GLY A 65 -3.76 9.81 -5.61
N PHE A 66 -2.92 8.80 -5.53
CA PHE A 66 -3.31 7.44 -5.20
C PHE A 66 -2.34 6.81 -4.20
N LEU A 67 -2.87 5.92 -3.39
CA LEU A 67 -2.11 5.05 -2.49
C LEU A 67 -2.38 3.61 -2.89
N TYR A 68 -1.32 2.83 -3.07
CA TYR A 68 -1.44 1.38 -3.10
C TYR A 68 -0.82 0.80 -1.83
N VAL A 69 -1.48 -0.19 -1.23
CA VAL A 69 -0.90 -1.01 -0.17
C VAL A 69 -1.07 -2.48 -0.57
N GLY A 70 0.01 -3.24 -0.51
CA GLY A 70 -0.02 -4.64 -0.87
C GLY A 70 1.11 -5.46 -0.30
N ARG A 71 1.06 -6.74 -0.63
CA ARG A 71 2.02 -7.77 -0.24
C ARG A 71 2.64 -8.36 -1.49
N VAL A 72 3.96 -8.48 -1.48
CA VAL A 72 4.70 -9.29 -2.44
C VAL A 72 5.09 -10.59 -1.77
N ASN A 73 4.80 -11.71 -2.41
CA ASN A 73 5.35 -13.01 -2.05
C ASN A 73 6.66 -13.22 -2.80
N SER A 74 7.72 -13.58 -2.08
CA SER A 74 9.04 -13.88 -2.63
C SER A 74 9.44 -15.31 -2.29
N CYS A 75 10.13 -15.95 -3.22
CA CYS A 75 10.66 -17.28 -2.95
C CYS A 75 11.83 -17.26 -1.98
N ARG A 76 11.87 -18.31 -1.15
CA ARG A 76 12.99 -18.56 -0.25
C ARG A 76 14.20 -19.04 -1.06
N GLN A 77 15.37 -18.99 -0.44
CA GLN A 77 16.55 -19.68 -0.96
C GLN A 77 16.29 -21.19 -0.94
N GLY A 78 16.29 -21.83 -2.11
CA GLY A 78 15.86 -23.22 -2.29
C GLY A 78 14.60 -23.39 -3.15
N GLY A 79 13.91 -22.30 -3.48
CA GLY A 79 12.75 -22.28 -4.39
C GLY A 79 11.40 -22.13 -3.69
N CYS A 80 10.34 -22.10 -4.51
CA CYS A 80 8.96 -22.28 -4.07
C CYS A 80 8.35 -23.39 -4.91
N SER A 81 7.59 -24.27 -4.27
CA SER A 81 6.82 -25.27 -5.00
C SER A 81 5.57 -24.62 -5.61
N ILE A 82 5.42 -24.72 -6.93
CA ILE A 82 4.16 -24.45 -7.63
C ILE A 82 3.37 -25.76 -7.80
N ASP A 83 4.04 -26.93 -7.64
CA ASP A 83 3.48 -28.26 -7.82
C ASP A 83 3.66 -29.13 -6.57
N GLY A 84 2.57 -29.74 -6.10
CA GLY A 84 2.39 -30.38 -4.78
C GLY A 84 3.12 -31.70 -4.52
N ASN A 85 4.35 -31.89 -5.02
CA ASN A 85 5.14 -33.12 -4.82
C ASN A 85 6.48 -32.90 -4.09
N GLN A 86 6.70 -31.73 -3.48
CA GLN A 86 7.83 -31.47 -2.58
C GLN A 86 7.31 -30.87 -1.27
N GLU A 87 8.01 -31.13 -0.16
CA GLU A 87 7.74 -30.49 1.15
C GLU A 87 7.47 -29.00 0.94
N GLU A 88 6.26 -28.57 1.25
CA GLU A 88 5.77 -27.22 0.96
C GLU A 88 6.60 -26.19 1.74
N LEU A 89 7.59 -25.57 1.09
CA LEU A 89 8.25 -24.41 1.65
C LEU A 89 7.31 -23.20 1.48
N PRO A 90 6.86 -22.58 2.59
CA PRO A 90 5.96 -21.44 2.50
C PRO A 90 6.67 -20.27 1.83
N PHE A 91 5.93 -19.49 1.04
CA PHE A 91 6.43 -18.22 0.52
C PHE A 91 6.88 -17.31 1.67
N GLU A 92 7.97 -16.60 1.43
CA GLU A 92 8.29 -15.41 2.22
C GLU A 92 7.56 -14.21 1.65
N TYR A 93 7.45 -13.14 2.43
CA TYR A 93 6.71 -11.99 1.96
C TYR A 93 7.21 -10.67 2.54
N PHE A 94 6.80 -9.59 1.90
CA PHE A 94 6.94 -8.26 2.44
C PHE A 94 5.75 -7.39 2.05
N ASP A 95 5.37 -6.52 2.97
CA ASP A 95 4.29 -5.56 2.76
C ASP A 95 4.87 -4.19 2.48
N TYR A 96 4.29 -3.53 1.48
CA TYR A 96 4.77 -2.25 0.98
C TYR A 96 3.61 -1.36 0.56
N PHE A 97 3.92 -0.08 0.39
CA PHE A 97 2.98 0.85 -0.20
C PHE A 97 3.66 1.72 -1.26
N LEU A 98 2.82 2.20 -2.18
CA LEU A 98 3.16 3.18 -3.19
C LEU A 98 2.38 4.47 -2.95
N ILE A 99 3.05 5.61 -3.09
CA ILE A 99 2.39 6.91 -3.18
C ILE A 99 2.59 7.41 -4.59
N ILE A 100 1.49 7.67 -5.27
CA ILE A 100 1.43 8.03 -6.69
C ILE A 100 0.71 9.37 -6.75
N ASP A 101 1.19 10.32 -7.56
CA ASP A 101 0.48 11.58 -7.74
C ASP A 101 -0.67 11.46 -8.76
N LYS A 102 -1.46 12.53 -8.92
CA LYS A 102 -2.60 12.56 -9.83
C LYS A 102 -2.24 12.34 -11.30
N ASP A 103 -0.99 12.57 -11.69
CA ASP A 103 -0.48 12.35 -13.04
C ASP A 103 0.08 10.92 -13.22
N ILE A 104 -0.23 10.03 -12.26
CA ILE A 104 0.20 8.62 -12.22
C ILE A 104 1.74 8.52 -12.13
N GLN A 105 2.43 9.51 -11.58
CA GLN A 105 3.87 9.45 -11.34
C GLN A 105 4.15 8.87 -9.96
N LEU A 106 4.94 7.80 -9.90
CA LEU A 106 5.33 7.20 -8.63
C LEU A 106 6.22 8.14 -7.82
N LYS A 107 5.79 8.51 -6.61
CA LYS A 107 6.52 9.42 -5.69
C LYS A 107 7.33 8.67 -4.64
N LYS A 108 6.79 7.55 -4.16
CA LYS A 108 7.39 6.78 -3.09
C LYS A 108 7.06 5.31 -3.19
N VAL A 109 8.08 4.48 -3.07
CA VAL A 109 7.97 3.09 -2.64
C VAL A 109 8.43 3.00 -1.19
N LYS A 110 7.72 2.24 -0.36
CA LYS A 110 8.17 1.93 0.99
C LYS A 110 7.73 0.54 1.41
N ILE A 111 8.72 -0.30 1.72
CA ILE A 111 8.51 -1.56 2.42
C ILE A 111 8.42 -1.26 3.92
N PHE A 112 7.35 -1.72 4.56
CA PHE A 112 7.09 -1.45 5.98
C PHE A 112 7.06 -2.70 6.84
N ASN A 113 6.90 -3.87 6.24
CA ASN A 113 7.00 -5.16 6.89
C ASN A 113 7.80 -6.09 5.97
N TYR A 114 8.82 -6.76 6.47
CA TYR A 114 9.65 -7.66 5.67
C TYR A 114 9.83 -8.97 6.43
N GLN A 115 9.14 -10.01 5.95
CA GLN A 115 9.01 -11.33 6.55
C GLN A 115 9.66 -12.37 5.61
N ALA A 116 10.95 -12.15 5.37
CA ALA A 116 11.80 -13.03 4.58
C ALA A 116 13.14 -13.24 5.28
N THR A 117 13.79 -14.38 5.04
CA THR A 117 15.06 -14.75 5.68
C THR A 117 16.25 -14.04 5.06
N HIS A 118 16.14 -13.65 3.78
CA HIS A 118 17.22 -13.04 3.01
C HIS A 118 16.71 -11.88 2.15
N GLY A 119 17.63 -11.03 1.69
CA GLY A 119 17.34 -9.97 0.72
C GLY A 119 16.83 -8.65 1.30
N HIS A 120 17.09 -8.38 2.59
CA HIS A 120 16.71 -7.13 3.26
C HIS A 120 17.22 -5.86 2.55
N GLU A 121 18.23 -5.98 1.70
CA GLU A 121 18.82 -4.92 0.89
C GLU A 121 17.78 -4.25 -0.01
N VAL A 122 16.70 -4.96 -0.41
CA VAL A 122 15.57 -4.40 -1.17
C VAL A 122 14.85 -3.28 -0.41
N MET A 123 14.95 -3.24 0.93
CA MET A 123 14.39 -2.16 1.76
C MET A 123 15.22 -0.87 1.73
N SER A 124 16.39 -0.88 1.08
CA SER A 124 17.26 0.28 0.97
C SER A 124 16.51 1.47 0.40
N SER A 125 16.44 2.56 1.18
CA SER A 125 15.82 3.80 0.71
C SER A 125 16.53 4.38 -0.51
N GLY A 126 17.80 4.04 -0.72
CA GLY A 126 18.58 4.40 -1.91
C GLY A 126 18.05 3.71 -3.15
N TRP A 127 17.97 2.39 -3.07
CA TRP A 127 17.51 1.55 -4.16
C TRP A 127 16.03 1.81 -4.51
N LEU A 128 15.15 1.90 -3.49
CA LEU A 128 13.72 2.18 -3.69
C LEU A 128 13.42 3.54 -4.35
N ARG A 129 14.37 4.48 -4.39
CA ARG A 129 14.18 5.76 -5.09
C ARG A 129 14.23 5.64 -6.60
N GLN A 130 14.79 4.56 -7.14
CA GLN A 130 14.93 4.36 -8.59
C GLN A 130 13.57 4.24 -9.30
N PHE A 131 12.53 3.82 -8.57
CA PHE A 131 11.16 3.77 -9.08
C PHE A 131 10.47 5.14 -9.22
N ARG A 132 11.08 6.24 -8.74
CA ARG A 132 10.44 7.56 -8.77
C ARG A 132 10.25 8.05 -10.20
N GLY A 133 9.05 8.56 -10.49
CA GLY A 133 8.67 9.02 -11.82
C GLY A 133 8.29 7.89 -12.78
N TYR A 134 8.39 6.62 -12.36
CA TYR A 134 7.80 5.55 -13.15
C TYR A 134 6.27 5.72 -13.18
N ASN A 135 5.70 5.65 -14.38
CA ASN A 135 4.28 5.91 -14.59
C ASN A 135 3.47 4.68 -15.04
N GLY A 136 4.13 3.52 -15.26
CA GLY A 136 3.45 2.29 -15.69
C GLY A 136 3.26 2.12 -17.20
N LYS A 137 3.68 3.08 -18.03
CA LYS A 137 3.53 3.03 -19.49
C LYS A 137 4.72 2.38 -20.20
N GLU A 138 5.92 2.70 -19.74
CA GLU A 138 7.16 2.18 -20.31
C GLU A 138 7.57 0.86 -19.66
N GLU A 139 8.44 0.11 -20.32
CA GLU A 139 9.00 -1.08 -19.71
C GLU A 139 10.00 -0.68 -18.62
N LEU A 140 9.89 -1.28 -17.43
CA LEU A 140 10.86 -1.15 -16.35
C LEU A 140 11.63 -2.47 -16.19
N LYS A 141 12.90 -2.49 -16.63
CA LYS A 141 13.76 -3.68 -16.63
C LYS A 141 14.68 -3.70 -15.42
N TYR A 142 14.52 -4.73 -14.60
CA TYR A 142 15.47 -5.04 -13.54
C TYR A 142 16.85 -5.40 -14.11
N GLY A 143 17.91 -4.86 -13.51
CA GLY A 143 19.29 -4.96 -13.98
C GLY A 143 19.68 -3.98 -15.08
N ARG A 144 18.74 -3.15 -15.57
CA ARG A 144 19.00 -2.10 -16.57
C ARG A 144 18.49 -0.74 -16.12
N ASP A 145 17.18 -0.65 -15.88
CA ASP A 145 16.52 0.59 -15.47
C ASP A 145 16.43 0.70 -13.94
N ILE A 146 16.36 -0.46 -13.26
CA ILE A 146 16.50 -0.61 -11.82
C ILE A 146 17.74 -1.45 -11.55
N GLU A 147 18.65 -0.97 -10.71
CA GLU A 147 19.91 -1.65 -10.38
C GLU A 147 19.67 -3.04 -9.79
N ALA A 148 20.51 -4.00 -10.18
CA ALA A 148 20.52 -5.30 -9.53
C ALA A 148 21.04 -5.17 -8.08
N ILE A 149 20.52 -6.00 -7.18
CA ILE A 149 20.92 -6.03 -5.78
C ILE A 149 21.50 -7.40 -5.47
N SER A 150 22.79 -7.44 -5.11
CA SER A 150 23.40 -8.67 -4.61
C SER A 150 22.71 -9.12 -3.32
N GLY A 151 22.44 -10.41 -3.17
CA GLY A 151 21.77 -10.98 -1.99
C GLY A 151 20.26 -10.76 -1.92
N ALA A 152 19.68 -9.92 -2.78
CA ALA A 152 18.24 -9.60 -2.80
C ALA A 152 17.59 -9.74 -4.18
N THR A 153 18.21 -10.48 -5.11
CA THR A 153 17.74 -10.59 -6.51
C THR A 153 16.29 -11.05 -6.62
N ILE A 154 15.86 -12.03 -5.81
CA ILE A 154 14.51 -12.59 -5.85
C ILE A 154 13.48 -11.53 -5.39
N SER A 155 13.68 -10.95 -4.21
CA SER A 155 12.80 -9.92 -3.66
C SER A 155 12.75 -8.66 -4.53
N ALA A 156 13.90 -8.25 -5.08
CA ALA A 156 14.01 -7.08 -5.92
C ALA A 156 13.28 -7.24 -7.26
N LYS A 157 13.39 -8.41 -7.90
CA LYS A 157 12.60 -8.74 -9.10
C LYS A 157 11.10 -8.79 -8.80
N ALA A 158 10.71 -9.47 -7.73
CA ALA A 158 9.32 -9.58 -7.34
C ALA A 158 8.68 -8.20 -7.08
N LEU A 159 9.38 -7.30 -6.37
CA LEU A 159 8.92 -5.93 -6.19
C LEU A 159 8.87 -5.15 -7.51
N ASN A 160 9.88 -5.27 -8.37
CA ASN A 160 9.88 -4.61 -9.67
C ASN A 160 8.64 -5.00 -10.50
N ASP A 161 8.35 -6.29 -10.56
CA ASP A 161 7.21 -6.81 -11.33
C ASP A 161 5.87 -6.40 -10.71
N ASP A 162 5.75 -6.41 -9.38
CA ASP A 162 4.53 -6.00 -8.70
C ASP A 162 4.27 -4.48 -8.80
N VAL A 163 5.32 -3.65 -8.80
CA VAL A 163 5.20 -2.20 -9.08
C VAL A 163 4.69 -1.98 -10.50
N LYS A 164 5.24 -2.69 -11.50
CA LYS A 164 4.79 -2.59 -12.90
C LYS A 164 3.32 -2.99 -13.03
N TYR A 165 2.97 -4.14 -12.47
CA TYR A 165 1.61 -4.65 -12.49
C TYR A 165 0.65 -3.66 -11.84
N THR A 166 0.96 -3.19 -10.64
CA THR A 166 0.12 -2.27 -9.87
C THR A 166 -0.16 -0.97 -10.61
N LEU A 167 0.86 -0.31 -11.18
CA LEU A 167 0.64 0.94 -11.92
C LEU A 167 -0.15 0.69 -13.21
N ASN A 168 0.07 -0.42 -13.90
CA ASN A 168 -0.73 -0.78 -15.07
C ASN A 168 -2.21 -1.03 -14.70
N GLN A 169 -2.47 -1.71 -13.58
CA GLN A 169 -3.84 -1.92 -13.07
C GLN A 169 -4.51 -0.60 -12.68
N LEU A 170 -3.79 0.30 -12.01
CA LEU A 170 -4.30 1.62 -11.66
C LEU A 170 -4.74 2.39 -12.92
N GLN A 171 -3.90 2.44 -13.95
CA GLN A 171 -4.29 3.08 -15.21
C GLN A 171 -5.55 2.49 -15.82
N LYS A 172 -5.66 1.15 -15.85
CA LYS A 172 -6.85 0.47 -16.39
C LYS A 172 -8.12 0.86 -15.63
N ILE A 173 -8.05 0.91 -14.30
CA ILE A 173 -9.18 1.31 -13.44
C ILE A 173 -9.61 2.75 -13.75
N LEU A 174 -8.64 3.66 -13.94
CA LEU A 174 -8.91 5.07 -14.21
C LEU A 174 -9.44 5.32 -15.63
N ILE A 175 -9.15 4.44 -16.60
CA ILE A 175 -9.68 4.52 -17.96
C ILE A 175 -11.08 3.89 -18.06
N SER A 176 -11.38 2.90 -17.22
CA SER A 176 -12.66 2.17 -17.25
C SER A 176 -13.80 2.83 -16.46
N ASN A 177 -13.52 3.91 -15.73
CA ASN A 177 -14.48 4.70 -14.96
C ASN A 177 -14.69 6.07 -15.61
#